data_AF-A0A6N3GTU3-F1
#
_entry.id   AF-A0A6N3GTU3-F1
#
_cell.length_a   1.000
_cell.length_b   1.000
_cell.length_c   1.000
_cell.angle_alpha   90.00
_cell.angle_beta   90.00
_cell.angle_gamma   90.00
#
_symmetry.space_group_name_H-M   'P 1'
#
loop_
_entity.id
_entity.type
_entity.pdbx_description
1 polymer ?
#
loop_
_entity_poly.entity_id
_entity_poly.type
_entity_poly.pdbx_seq_one_letter_code
_entity_poly.pdbx_strand_id
1 'polypeptide(L)' 'MIQILQIIILILELIMKGISEDEAITSACSRYGVAEEIIKKFF' A
#
# COMPACT_ATOMS: atom_id res chain seq x y z
N MET A 1 -7.58 -16.22 -0.93
CA MET A 1 -7.61 -14.77 -0.61
C MET A 1 -6.26 -14.39 -0.02
N ILE A 2 -5.43 -13.65 -0.74
CA ILE A 2 -4.17 -13.10 -0.21
C ILE A 2 -4.30 -11.58 -0.26
N GLN A 3 -4.97 -11.00 0.75
CA GLN A 3 -5.29 -9.56 0.77
C GLN A 3 -4.04 -8.67 0.87
N ILE A 4 -2.98 -9.14 1.54
CA ILE A 4 -1.72 -8.40 1.70
C ILE A 4 -1.00 -8.24 0.36
N LEU A 5 -0.95 -9.29 -0.47
CA LEU A 5 -0.28 -9.23 -1.76
C LEU A 5 -0.94 -8.21 -2.69
N GLN A 6 -2.27 -8.10 -2.66
CA GLN A 6 -3.01 -7.10 -3.44
C GLN A 6 -2.70 -5.67 -2.99
N ILE A 7 -2.53 -5.46 -1.68
CA ILE A 7 -2.14 -4.16 -1.12
C ILE A 7 -0.73 -3.78 -1.59
N ILE A 8 0.23 -4.71 -1.51
CA ILE A 8 1.61 -4.47 -1.96
C ILE A 8 1.66 -4.15 -3.45
N ILE A 9 0.93 -4.90 -4.30
CA ILE A 9 0.85 -4.63 -5.74
C ILE A 9 0.30 -3.23 -6.00
N LEU A 10 -0.79 -2.83 -5.32
CA LEU A 10 -1.35 -1.50 -5.48
C LEU A 10 -0.36 -0.40 -5.08
N ILE A 11 0.38 -0.57 -3.98
CA ILE A 11 1.38 0.41 -3.53
C ILE A 11 2.48 0.58 -4.58
N LEU A 12 3.00 -0.54 -5.12
CA LEU A 12 3.99 -0.50 -6.19
C LEU A 12 3.45 0.19 -7.46
N GLU A 13 2.20 -0.07 -7.84
CA GLU A 13 1.56 0.61 -8.97
C GLU A 13 1.44 2.13 -8.76
N LEU A 14 1.16 2.57 -7.53
CA LEU A 14 1.06 3.99 -7.19
C LEU A 14 2.45 4.66 -7.22
N ILE A 15 3.47 4.00 -6.69
CA ILE A 15 4.86 4.46 -6.76
C ILE A 15 5.33 4.56 -8.21
N MET A 16 5.02 3.57 -9.05
CA MET A 16 5.33 3.61 -10.48
C MET A 16 4.65 4.77 -11.23
N LYS A 17 3.53 5.29 -10.71
CA LYS A 17 2.84 6.48 -11.23
C LYS A 17 3.45 7.79 -10.72
N GLY A 18 4.51 7.72 -9.93
CA GLY A 18 5.19 8.88 -9.35
C GLY A 18 4.57 9.38 -8.04
N ILE A 19 3.69 8.61 -7.41
CA ILE A 19 3.16 8.94 -6.08
C ILE A 19 4.23 8.61 -5.04
N SER A 20 4.35 9.45 -4.01
CA SER A 20 5.29 9.19 -2.91
C SER A 20 4.91 7.91 -2.16
N GLU A 21 5.91 7.22 -1.60
CA GLU A 21 5.68 5.97 -0.88
C GLU A 21 4.69 6.12 0.27
N ASP A 22 4.85 7.16 1.10
CA ASP A 22 3.93 7.45 2.22
C ASP A 22 2.48 7.66 1.72
N GLU A 23 2.31 8.39 0.62
CA GLU A 23 0.98 8.64 0.05
C GLU A 23 0.38 7.38 -0.60
N ALA A 24 1.21 6.55 -1.24
CA ALA A 24 0.82 5.26 -1.80
C ALA A 24 0.36 4.29 -0.70
N ILE A 25 1.12 4.20 0.39
CA ILE A 25 0.79 3.37 1.56
C ILE A 25 -0.52 3.87 2.19
N THR A 26 -0.66 5.17 2.43
CA THR A 26 -1.88 5.77 3.01
C THR A 26 -3.10 5.47 2.13
N SER A 27 -2.98 5.67 0.81
CA SER A 27 -4.07 5.45 -0.15
C SER A 27 -4.49 3.97 -0.23
N ALA A 28 -3.52 3.05 -0.26
CA ALA A 28 -3.79 1.62 -0.27
C ALA A 28 -4.39 1.14 1.06
N CYS A 29 -3.83 1.57 2.20
CA CYS A 29 -4.32 1.19 3.53
C CYS A 29 -5.74 1.68 3.79
N SER A 30 -6.06 2.92 3.40
CA SER A 30 -7.41 3.48 3.50
C SER A 30 -8.43 2.70 2.66
N ARG A 31 -8.04 2.27 1.46
CA ARG A 31 -8.94 1.54 0.54
C ARG A 31 -9.26 0.11 1.00
N TYR A 32 -8.33 -0.54 1.68
CA TYR A 32 -8.50 -1.92 2.17
C TYR A 32 -8.83 -2.01 3.67
N GLY A 33 -8.85 -0.89 4.38
CA GLY A 33 -9.12 -0.84 5.83
C GLY A 33 -8.04 -1.53 6.67
N VAL A 34 -6.78 -1.44 6.23
CA VAL A 34 -5.63 -2.06 6.90
C VAL A 34 -4.83 -1.01 7.65
N ALA A 35 -4.30 -1.36 8.83
CA ALA A 35 -3.42 -0.48 9.58
C ALA A 35 -2.08 -0.29 8.85
N GLU A 36 -1.69 0.96 8.62
CA GLU A 36 -0.44 1.30 7.94
C GLU A 36 0.79 0.69 8.62
N GLU A 37 0.79 0.56 9.95
CA GLU A 37 1.88 -0.08 10.72
C GLU A 37 2.19 -1.51 10.26
N ILE A 38 1.21 -2.23 9.70
CA ILE A 38 1.41 -3.58 9.17
C ILE A 38 2.15 -3.51 7.84
N ILE A 39 1.81 -2.53 7.00
CA ILE A 39 2.33 -2.37 5.65
C ILE A 39 3.71 -1.72 5.65
N LYS A 40 3.96 -0.75 6.54
CA LYS A 40 5.28 -0.12 6.77
C LYS A 40 6.36 -1.08 7.27
N LYS A 41 6.05 -2.36 7.49
CA LYS A 41 7.06 -3.41 7.76
C LYS A 41 7.60 -4.05 6.48
N PHE A 42 6.96 -3.80 5.34
CA PHE A 42 7.31 -4.37 4.03
C PHE A 42 8.00 -3.37 3.10
N PHE A 43 7.90 -2.07 3.41
CA PHE A 43 8.52 -0.93 2.73
C PHE A 43 9.42 -0.24 3.74
#